data_AF-A0A3D8SW86-F1
#
_entry.id   AF-A0A3D8SW86-F1
#
_cell.length_a   1.000
_cell.length_b   1.000
_cell.length_c   1.000
_cell.angle_alpha   90.00
_cell.angle_beta   90.00
_cell.angle_gamma   90.00
#
_symmetry.space_group_name_H-M   'P 1'
#
loop_
_entity.id
_entity.type
_entity.pdbx_description
1 polymer ?
#
loop_
_entity_poly.entity_id
_entity_poly.type
_entity_poly.pdbx_seq_one_letter_code
_entity_poly.pdbx_strand_id
1 'polypeptide(L)'
;MHSSSETTRIASVVRLNKDGPAENQSLAEWWASEQSQNTPEAAAIAEAAKLLQTSDIPVAFPTETVYGLGADATRSDAVQGIYKAKQRPSDNPLIVHVDSLQMLERLLNPASDTTCPTKIVKNTIPSIYEPLIERFWPGPLTILLPNPSGSRLAPEVTSNLTTFGVRMPLSPLARLLIHVADRPLAAPSANASTKPSPTAAEHVFHDLQNRIELILDGGPCGVGVESTVVDGLSNPPSILRPGGVGLEELRTCPGWENVQLAYHDGTYDVKEVPRAPGMKYRHYSPKARVVLFEAGSNPQAIANHVKRDLQDTAVGAHSIGLVRTQTWERGLQLLPEEDVERTAKAIPSLVNNLVQFAVPVGGKPKEVFDCHLGSDVKDVARGLFAALRAMDEKEVDVIYVEGVLDTEYLAAAVMNRLRKAAGSTFKV
;
A
#
# COMPACT_ATOMS: atom_id res chain seq x y z
N MET A 1 -21.13 28.62 -0.82
CA MET A 1 -20.40 28.85 0.44
C MET A 1 -20.72 27.71 1.39
N HIS A 2 -19.92 26.65 1.41
CA HIS A 2 -19.85 25.71 2.54
C HIS A 2 -18.40 25.71 2.98
N SER A 3 -18.11 26.66 3.86
CA SER A 3 -16.90 26.73 4.67
C SER A 3 -17.20 25.93 5.93
N SER A 4 -17.08 24.61 5.88
CA SER A 4 -16.78 23.85 7.10
C SER A 4 -15.29 23.58 7.09
N SER A 5 -14.60 24.28 7.98
CA SER A 5 -13.23 23.99 8.40
C SER A 5 -13.29 22.66 9.15
N GLU A 6 -13.42 21.54 8.44
CA GLU A 6 -13.49 20.22 9.07
C GLU A 6 -12.08 19.67 9.21
N THR A 7 -11.54 19.85 10.42
CA THR A 7 -10.40 19.09 10.91
C THR A 7 -10.66 17.60 10.71
N THR A 8 -9.74 16.91 10.04
CA THR A 8 -9.78 15.46 9.85
C THR A 8 -9.91 14.75 11.19
N ARG A 9 -10.90 13.86 11.31
CA ARG A 9 -11.13 13.05 12.52
C ARG A 9 -10.58 11.64 12.35
N ILE A 10 -10.11 11.08 13.46
CA ILE A 10 -9.73 9.66 13.56
C ILE A 10 -10.78 8.96 14.42
N ALA A 11 -11.43 7.93 13.87
CA ALA A 11 -12.40 7.11 14.58
C ALA A 11 -11.84 5.69 14.73
N SER A 12 -11.69 5.24 15.99
CA SER A 12 -11.18 3.91 16.28
C SER A 12 -12.20 2.84 15.91
N VAL A 13 -11.73 1.81 15.21
CA VAL A 13 -12.47 0.60 14.79
C VAL A 13 -11.59 -0.66 14.99
N VAL A 14 -10.70 -0.60 15.99
CA VAL A 14 -9.68 -1.63 16.24
C VAL A 14 -10.32 -2.96 16.62
N ARG A 15 -11.41 -2.96 17.41
CA ARG A 15 -12.09 -4.20 17.78
C ARG A 15 -12.70 -4.85 16.53
N LEU A 16 -13.46 -4.10 15.72
CA LEU A 16 -14.06 -4.63 14.50
C LEU A 16 -13.01 -5.13 13.49
N ASN A 17 -11.84 -4.48 13.42
CA ASN A 17 -10.74 -4.95 12.57
C ASN A 17 -10.15 -6.28 13.06
N LYS A 18 -10.16 -6.52 14.38
CA LYS A 18 -9.59 -7.72 15.00
C LYS A 18 -10.58 -8.89 15.07
N ASP A 19 -11.81 -8.63 15.48
CA ASP A 19 -12.81 -9.66 15.76
C ASP A 19 -13.29 -10.34 14.48
N GLY A 20 -13.60 -9.54 13.45
CA GLY A 20 -14.27 -10.04 12.24
C GLY A 20 -15.64 -10.67 12.53
N PRO A 21 -16.31 -11.20 11.49
CA PRO A 21 -17.52 -12.00 11.69
C PRO A 21 -17.18 -13.34 12.36
N ALA A 22 -18.10 -13.87 13.17
CA ALA A 22 -17.96 -15.22 13.73
C ALA A 22 -17.92 -16.28 12.61
N GLU A 23 -17.46 -17.49 12.94
CA GLU A 23 -17.41 -18.60 11.99
C GLU A 23 -18.81 -18.87 11.39
N ASN A 24 -18.90 -18.91 10.06
CA ASN A 24 -20.14 -19.03 9.27
C ASN A 24 -21.14 -17.86 9.36
N GLN A 25 -20.80 -16.77 10.05
CA GLN A 25 -21.62 -15.56 10.08
C GLN A 25 -21.38 -14.72 8.81
N SER A 26 -22.46 -14.30 8.15
CA SER A 26 -22.38 -13.38 7.01
C SER A 26 -22.05 -11.95 7.46
N LEU A 27 -21.53 -11.12 6.55
CA LEU A 27 -21.30 -9.69 6.81
C LEU A 27 -22.59 -8.96 7.22
N ALA A 28 -23.73 -9.33 6.64
CA ALA A 28 -25.02 -8.72 6.95
C ALA A 28 -25.48 -9.07 8.38
N GLU A 29 -25.35 -10.33 8.80
CA GLU A 29 -25.68 -10.76 10.16
C GLU A 29 -24.73 -10.15 11.19
N TRP A 30 -23.44 -10.09 10.87
CA TRP A 30 -22.45 -9.43 11.72
C TRP A 30 -22.77 -7.95 11.89
N TRP A 31 -23.08 -7.25 10.79
CA TRP A 31 -23.46 -5.85 10.84
C TRP A 31 -24.75 -5.61 11.64
N ALA A 32 -25.77 -6.43 11.45
CA ALA A 32 -27.03 -6.32 12.19
C ALA A 32 -26.81 -6.49 13.71
N SER A 33 -25.95 -7.42 14.10
CA SER A 33 -25.53 -7.61 15.50
C SER A 33 -24.85 -6.34 16.05
N GLU A 34 -23.86 -5.82 15.33
CA GLU A 34 -23.11 -4.63 15.73
C GLU A 34 -23.99 -3.37 15.83
N GLN A 35 -24.93 -3.20 14.89
CA GLN A 35 -25.93 -2.13 14.94
C GLN A 35 -26.85 -2.26 16.16
N SER A 36 -27.31 -3.47 16.47
CA SER A 36 -28.21 -3.71 17.60
C SER A 36 -27.55 -3.39 18.95
N GLN A 37 -26.25 -3.58 19.05
CA GLN A 37 -25.45 -3.26 20.23
C GLN A 37 -25.08 -1.77 20.33
N ASN A 38 -25.31 -0.99 19.26
CA ASN A 38 -25.07 0.45 19.18
C ASN A 38 -23.65 0.85 19.65
N THR A 39 -22.64 0.09 19.22
CA THR A 39 -21.26 0.33 19.62
C THR A 39 -20.69 1.59 18.97
N PRO A 40 -19.71 2.28 19.59
CA PRO A 40 -19.06 3.44 18.96
C PRO A 40 -18.40 3.12 17.61
N GLU A 41 -17.86 1.91 17.46
CA GLU A 41 -17.24 1.47 16.21
C GLU A 41 -18.29 1.22 15.12
N ALA A 42 -19.46 0.68 15.47
CA ALA A 42 -20.59 0.58 14.54
C ALA A 42 -21.07 1.97 14.10
N ALA A 43 -21.14 2.95 15.01
CA ALA A 43 -21.47 4.33 14.64
C ALA A 43 -20.44 4.94 13.68
N ALA A 44 -19.14 4.68 13.88
CA ALA A 44 -18.08 5.14 12.99
C ALA A 44 -18.19 4.51 11.58
N ILE A 45 -18.52 3.22 11.49
CA ILE A 45 -18.74 2.54 10.20
C ILE A 45 -19.99 3.06 9.50
N ALA A 46 -21.08 3.29 10.23
CA ALA A 46 -22.30 3.87 9.66
C ALA A 46 -22.08 5.31 9.15
N GLU A 47 -21.31 6.11 9.89
CA GLU A 47 -20.89 7.44 9.47
C GLU A 47 -20.04 7.38 8.19
N ALA A 48 -19.00 6.55 8.17
CA ALA A 48 -18.13 6.36 7.02
C ALA A 48 -18.91 5.89 5.78
N ALA A 49 -19.81 4.92 5.93
CA ALA A 49 -20.66 4.43 4.85
C ALA A 49 -21.56 5.54 4.28
N LYS A 50 -22.15 6.36 5.15
CA LYS A 50 -22.95 7.52 4.73
C LYS A 50 -22.10 8.53 3.96
N LEU A 51 -20.89 8.86 4.43
CA LEU A 51 -19.97 9.74 3.72
C LEU A 51 -19.62 9.20 2.34
N LEU A 52 -19.31 7.90 2.23
CA LEU A 52 -19.03 7.26 0.93
C LEU A 52 -20.23 7.30 -0.02
N GLN A 53 -21.46 7.25 0.50
CA GLN A 53 -22.67 7.34 -0.30
C GLN A 53 -22.99 8.77 -0.77
N THR A 54 -22.77 9.78 0.08
CA THR A 54 -23.30 11.14 -0.14
C THR A 54 -22.26 12.23 -0.39
N SER A 55 -21.03 12.05 0.08
CA SER A 55 -19.95 13.05 -0.05
C SER A 55 -19.11 12.78 -1.30
N ASP A 56 -18.38 13.81 -1.75
CA ASP A 56 -17.32 13.69 -2.75
C ASP A 56 -15.93 13.57 -2.08
N ILE A 57 -15.87 13.71 -0.76
CA ILE A 57 -14.63 13.61 0.01
C ILE A 57 -14.39 12.14 0.40
N PRO A 58 -13.22 11.58 0.07
CA PRO A 58 -12.93 10.19 0.35
C PRO A 58 -12.71 9.92 1.85
N VAL A 59 -12.94 8.66 2.24
CA VAL A 59 -12.72 8.15 3.61
C VAL A 59 -11.50 7.24 3.61
N ALA A 60 -10.60 7.40 4.58
CA ALA A 60 -9.47 6.49 4.75
C ALA A 60 -9.83 5.30 5.65
N PHE A 61 -9.42 4.09 5.26
CA PHE A 61 -9.73 2.86 5.99
C PHE A 61 -8.59 1.83 5.89
N PRO A 62 -8.40 0.96 6.89
CA PRO A 62 -7.36 -0.04 6.89
C PRO A 62 -7.70 -1.21 5.95
N THR A 63 -6.67 -1.86 5.43
CA THR A 63 -6.76 -3.20 4.83
C THR A 63 -5.66 -4.09 5.42
N GLU A 64 -5.61 -5.36 5.03
CA GLU A 64 -4.50 -6.24 5.39
C GLU A 64 -3.16 -5.78 4.77
N THR A 65 -3.22 -5.05 3.64
CA THR A 65 -2.04 -4.58 2.89
C THR A 65 -1.52 -3.23 3.39
N VAL A 66 -2.25 -2.16 3.07
CA VAL A 66 -1.95 -0.77 3.42
C VAL A 66 -3.29 -0.04 3.64
N TYR A 67 -3.29 1.13 4.27
CA TYR A 67 -4.50 1.96 4.35
C TYR A 67 -4.92 2.43 2.96
N GLY A 68 -6.21 2.29 2.65
CA GLY A 68 -6.85 2.72 1.41
C GLY A 68 -7.56 4.06 1.59
N LEU A 69 -7.63 4.85 0.53
CA LEU A 69 -8.41 6.09 0.47
C LEU A 69 -9.62 5.88 -0.44
N GLY A 70 -10.76 5.54 0.14
CA GLY A 70 -11.95 5.09 -0.58
C GLY A 70 -12.91 6.21 -0.96
N ALA A 71 -13.47 6.10 -2.16
CA ALA A 71 -14.68 6.81 -2.58
C ALA A 71 -15.55 5.87 -3.43
N ASP A 72 -16.83 6.19 -3.58
CA ASP A 72 -17.75 5.44 -4.46
C ASP A 72 -17.20 5.41 -5.89
N ALA A 73 -16.85 4.21 -6.37
CA ALA A 73 -16.27 4.00 -7.70
C ALA A 73 -17.24 4.33 -8.84
N THR A 74 -18.52 4.55 -8.55
CA THR A 74 -19.57 4.87 -9.53
C THR A 74 -19.90 6.35 -9.62
N ARG A 75 -19.28 7.19 -8.78
CA ARG A 75 -19.49 8.65 -8.76
C ARG A 75 -18.23 9.39 -9.16
N SER A 76 -18.27 10.07 -10.31
CA SER A 76 -17.11 10.81 -10.83
C SER A 76 -16.59 11.86 -9.85
N ASP A 77 -17.45 12.68 -9.25
CA ASP A 77 -17.03 13.72 -8.30
C ASP A 77 -16.31 13.13 -7.08
N ALA A 78 -16.79 11.98 -6.59
CA ALA A 78 -16.18 11.27 -5.47
C ALA A 78 -14.80 10.68 -5.83
N VAL A 79 -14.66 10.11 -7.04
CA VAL A 79 -13.39 9.60 -7.54
C VAL A 79 -12.40 10.75 -7.80
N GLN A 80 -12.85 11.89 -8.32
CA GLN A 80 -12.04 13.10 -8.45
C GLN A 80 -11.59 13.63 -7.08
N GLY A 81 -12.41 13.47 -6.03
CA GLY A 81 -12.04 13.72 -4.64
C GLY A 81 -10.78 12.99 -4.19
N ILE A 82 -10.61 11.72 -4.59
CA ILE A 82 -9.39 10.94 -4.35
C ILE A 82 -8.18 11.59 -5.01
N TYR A 83 -8.29 11.93 -6.30
CA TYR A 83 -7.20 12.55 -7.05
C TYR A 83 -6.80 13.90 -6.44
N LYS A 84 -7.80 14.71 -6.05
CA LYS A 84 -7.62 16.01 -5.40
C LYS A 84 -6.93 15.89 -4.04
N ALA A 85 -7.43 15.02 -3.15
CA ALA A 85 -6.86 14.84 -1.81
C ALA A 85 -5.40 14.36 -1.87
N LYS A 86 -5.10 13.40 -2.77
CA LYS A 86 -3.75 12.84 -2.93
C LYS A 86 -2.82 13.73 -3.76
N GLN A 87 -3.33 14.70 -4.50
CA GLN A 87 -2.60 15.38 -5.58
C GLN A 87 -2.01 14.37 -6.58
N ARG A 88 -2.84 13.40 -7.00
CA ARG A 88 -2.46 12.28 -7.86
C ARG A 88 -2.72 12.63 -9.34
N PRO A 89 -1.84 12.25 -10.28
CA PRO A 89 -2.11 12.35 -11.72
C PRO A 89 -3.32 11.53 -12.15
N SER A 90 -4.21 12.10 -12.97
CA SER A 90 -5.46 11.47 -13.41
C SER A 90 -5.27 10.32 -14.41
N ASP A 91 -4.08 10.15 -14.98
CA ASP A 91 -3.73 9.06 -15.90
C ASP A 91 -3.33 7.76 -15.17
N ASN A 92 -3.34 7.75 -13.84
CA ASN A 92 -2.99 6.60 -13.02
C ASN A 92 -4.26 5.93 -12.47
N PRO A 93 -4.66 4.75 -12.98
CA PRO A 93 -5.93 4.12 -12.64
C PRO A 93 -6.02 3.76 -11.15
N LEU A 94 -7.23 3.45 -10.69
CA LEU A 94 -7.54 3.05 -9.32
C LEU A 94 -8.01 1.59 -9.26
N ILE A 95 -7.80 0.94 -8.12
CA ILE A 95 -8.31 -0.42 -7.87
C ILE A 95 -9.67 -0.30 -7.21
N VAL A 96 -10.65 -1.00 -7.78
CA VAL A 96 -12.00 -1.14 -7.23
C VAL A 96 -11.99 -2.25 -6.18
N HIS A 97 -12.48 -1.94 -4.98
CA HIS A 97 -12.66 -2.89 -3.90
C HIS A 97 -14.14 -3.28 -3.80
N VAL A 98 -14.39 -4.58 -3.67
CA VAL A 98 -15.74 -5.17 -3.52
C VAL A 98 -15.82 -6.02 -2.26
N ASP A 99 -17.01 -6.16 -1.68
CA ASP A 99 -17.25 -7.01 -0.52
C ASP A 99 -17.54 -8.47 -0.89
N SER A 100 -18.01 -8.71 -2.12
CA SER A 100 -18.63 -9.97 -2.54
C SER A 100 -18.56 -10.18 -4.06
N LEU A 101 -18.64 -11.45 -4.51
CA LEU A 101 -18.74 -11.77 -5.92
C LEU A 101 -20.08 -11.27 -6.51
N GLN A 102 -21.14 -11.23 -5.69
CA GLN A 102 -22.42 -10.66 -6.09
C GLN A 102 -22.30 -9.16 -6.40
N MET A 103 -21.53 -8.38 -5.62
CA MET A 103 -21.28 -6.97 -5.93
C MET A 103 -20.48 -6.81 -7.24
N LEU A 104 -19.47 -7.65 -7.46
CA LEU A 104 -18.73 -7.66 -8.73
C LEU A 104 -19.63 -8.02 -9.91
N GLU A 105 -20.55 -8.97 -9.74
CA GLU A 105 -21.53 -9.31 -10.77
C GLU A 105 -22.46 -8.14 -11.11
N ARG A 106 -22.92 -7.37 -10.10
CA ARG A 106 -23.70 -6.12 -10.31
C ARG A 106 -22.90 -5.07 -11.11
N LEU A 107 -21.59 -4.98 -10.87
CA LEU A 107 -20.71 -4.09 -11.63
C LEU A 107 -20.53 -4.51 -13.08
N LEU A 108 -20.35 -5.82 -13.31
CA LEU A 108 -20.15 -6.38 -14.66
C LEU A 108 -21.44 -6.34 -15.49
N ASN A 109 -22.61 -6.43 -14.84
CA ASN A 109 -23.91 -6.56 -15.49
C ASN A 109 -24.96 -5.57 -14.92
N PRO A 110 -24.80 -4.25 -15.12
CA PRO A 110 -25.66 -3.23 -14.51
C PRO A 110 -27.10 -3.16 -15.06
N ALA A 111 -27.45 -3.92 -16.10
CA ALA A 111 -28.68 -3.79 -16.89
C ALA A 111 -29.59 -5.05 -16.90
N SER A 112 -29.37 -6.05 -16.03
CA SER A 112 -30.16 -7.29 -16.05
C SER A 112 -31.60 -7.19 -15.51
N ASP A 113 -32.14 -5.98 -15.26
CA ASP A 113 -33.45 -5.78 -14.61
C ASP A 113 -34.59 -5.28 -15.53
N THR A 114 -34.43 -5.20 -16.86
CA THR A 114 -35.53 -4.72 -17.74
C THR A 114 -35.71 -5.53 -19.03
N THR A 115 -36.76 -6.37 -19.05
CA THR A 115 -37.79 -6.53 -20.11
C THR A 115 -37.43 -6.60 -21.61
N CYS A 116 -36.17 -6.74 -22.02
CA CYS A 116 -35.81 -6.91 -23.44
C CYS A 116 -35.33 -8.34 -23.73
N PRO A 117 -36.03 -9.12 -24.58
CA PRO A 117 -35.72 -10.52 -24.88
C PRO A 117 -34.64 -10.68 -25.97
N THR A 118 -33.68 -9.76 -26.04
CA THR A 118 -32.51 -9.88 -26.93
C THR A 118 -31.34 -10.37 -26.09
N LYS A 119 -30.68 -11.48 -26.49
CA LYS A 119 -29.50 -12.07 -25.84
C LYS A 119 -28.45 -11.02 -25.47
N ILE A 120 -28.53 -10.46 -24.27
CA ILE A 120 -27.44 -9.65 -23.69
C ILE A 120 -26.38 -10.66 -23.27
N VAL A 121 -25.20 -10.59 -23.90
CA VAL A 121 -24.05 -11.38 -23.49
C VAL A 121 -23.69 -10.95 -22.06
N LYS A 122 -23.90 -11.84 -21.09
CA LYS A 122 -23.55 -11.60 -19.68
C LYS A 122 -22.04 -11.48 -19.59
N ASN A 123 -21.53 -10.37 -19.06
CA ASN A 123 -20.11 -10.23 -18.76
C ASN A 123 -19.79 -11.13 -17.56
N THR A 124 -18.85 -12.05 -17.74
CA THR A 124 -18.38 -12.94 -16.69
C THR A 124 -16.90 -12.69 -16.42
N ILE A 125 -16.46 -13.08 -15.23
CA ILE A 125 -15.03 -13.17 -14.94
C ILE A 125 -14.42 -14.21 -15.89
N PRO A 126 -13.33 -13.91 -16.61
CA PRO A 126 -12.64 -14.88 -17.44
C PRO A 126 -12.19 -16.11 -16.63
N SER A 127 -12.38 -17.32 -17.16
CA SER A 127 -12.13 -18.58 -16.44
C SER A 127 -10.68 -18.76 -15.97
N ILE A 128 -9.73 -18.11 -16.64
CA ILE A 128 -8.33 -18.04 -16.21
C ILE A 128 -8.17 -17.52 -14.77
N TYR A 129 -9.11 -16.73 -14.27
CA TYR A 129 -9.06 -16.19 -12.90
C TYR A 129 -9.75 -17.07 -11.85
N GLU A 130 -10.54 -18.07 -12.24
CA GLU A 130 -11.23 -18.98 -11.30
C GLU A 130 -10.28 -19.58 -10.25
N PRO A 131 -9.16 -20.24 -10.61
CA PRO A 131 -8.27 -20.83 -9.61
C PRO A 131 -7.59 -19.78 -8.72
N LEU A 132 -7.40 -18.55 -9.22
CA LEU A 132 -6.85 -17.47 -8.41
C LEU A 132 -7.86 -16.91 -7.42
N ILE A 133 -9.12 -16.76 -7.82
CA ILE A 133 -10.20 -16.27 -6.96
C ILE A 133 -10.47 -17.28 -5.85
N GLU A 134 -10.59 -18.57 -6.18
CA GLU A 134 -10.82 -19.63 -5.18
C GLU A 134 -9.73 -19.68 -4.11
N ARG A 135 -8.49 -19.42 -4.50
CA ARG A 135 -7.34 -19.55 -3.60
C ARG A 135 -6.97 -18.27 -2.85
N PHE A 136 -7.02 -17.12 -3.54
CA PHE A 136 -6.45 -15.87 -3.04
C PHE A 136 -7.50 -14.79 -2.75
N TRP A 137 -8.78 -15.02 -3.01
CA TRP A 137 -9.85 -14.10 -2.60
C TRP A 137 -10.69 -14.70 -1.47
N PRO A 138 -11.05 -13.88 -0.46
CA PRO A 138 -10.57 -12.52 -0.17
C PRO A 138 -9.06 -12.46 0.13
N GLY A 139 -8.35 -11.44 -0.35
CA GLY A 139 -6.89 -11.39 -0.19
C GLY A 139 -6.13 -10.29 -0.92
N PRO A 140 -4.79 -10.33 -0.83
CA PRO A 140 -3.89 -9.34 -1.41
C PRO A 140 -3.64 -9.56 -2.91
N LEU A 141 -4.65 -10.02 -3.65
CA LEU A 141 -4.61 -10.21 -5.10
C LEU A 141 -5.58 -9.26 -5.80
N THR A 142 -5.10 -8.60 -6.84
CA THR A 142 -5.88 -7.76 -7.74
C THR A 142 -5.83 -8.34 -9.15
N ILE A 143 -6.99 -8.53 -9.76
CA ILE A 143 -7.11 -9.03 -11.13
C ILE A 143 -7.56 -7.90 -12.07
N LEU A 144 -7.14 -7.93 -13.34
CA LEU A 144 -7.65 -7.04 -14.37
C LEU A 144 -8.86 -7.64 -15.10
N LEU A 145 -9.95 -6.89 -15.18
CA LEU A 145 -11.15 -7.29 -15.93
C LEU A 145 -11.43 -6.30 -17.05
N PRO A 146 -12.01 -6.75 -18.19
CA PRO A 146 -12.56 -5.85 -19.19
C PRO A 146 -13.63 -4.96 -18.56
N ASN A 147 -13.58 -3.66 -18.86
CA ASN A 147 -14.61 -2.72 -18.44
C ASN A 147 -15.82 -2.84 -19.40
N PRO A 148 -17.00 -3.28 -18.93
CA PRO A 148 -18.13 -3.54 -19.81
C PRO A 148 -18.67 -2.26 -20.44
N SER A 149 -19.25 -2.39 -21.64
CA SER A 149 -20.00 -1.28 -22.26
C SER A 149 -21.20 -0.93 -21.39
N GLY A 150 -21.34 0.36 -21.03
CA GLY A 150 -22.36 0.80 -20.07
C GLY A 150 -22.01 0.55 -18.60
N SER A 151 -20.73 0.32 -18.30
CA SER A 151 -20.22 0.26 -16.93
C SER A 151 -20.68 1.45 -16.10
N ARG A 152 -21.06 1.18 -14.84
CA ARG A 152 -21.39 2.22 -13.86
C ARG A 152 -20.14 2.85 -13.24
N LEU A 153 -18.94 2.34 -13.53
CA LEU A 153 -17.70 2.92 -13.01
C LEU A 153 -17.49 4.32 -13.59
N ALA A 154 -17.08 5.25 -12.73
CA ALA A 154 -16.65 6.56 -13.16
C ALA A 154 -15.44 6.45 -14.10
N PRO A 155 -15.36 7.21 -15.21
CA PRO A 155 -14.25 7.15 -16.17
C PRO A 155 -12.87 7.36 -15.53
N GLU A 156 -12.82 8.17 -14.46
CA GLU A 156 -11.62 8.44 -13.69
C GLU A 156 -11.05 7.19 -13.00
N VAL A 157 -11.88 6.18 -12.71
CA VAL A 157 -11.39 4.93 -12.09
C VAL A 157 -10.45 4.19 -13.02
N THR A 158 -10.77 4.12 -14.31
CA THR A 158 -9.96 3.40 -15.31
C THR A 158 -8.98 4.30 -16.03
N SER A 159 -9.01 5.62 -15.82
CA SER A 159 -8.21 6.58 -16.59
C SER A 159 -8.41 6.39 -18.11
N ASN A 160 -9.66 6.13 -18.54
CA ASN A 160 -10.06 5.81 -19.92
C ASN A 160 -9.52 4.48 -20.49
N LEU A 161 -8.97 3.59 -19.66
CA LEU A 161 -8.60 2.24 -20.09
C LEU A 161 -9.84 1.38 -20.32
N THR A 162 -9.69 0.40 -21.23
CA THR A 162 -10.70 -0.63 -21.53
C THR A 162 -10.76 -1.73 -20.46
N THR A 163 -9.91 -1.66 -19.45
CA THR A 163 -9.83 -2.61 -18.33
C THR A 163 -9.82 -1.88 -17.00
N PHE A 164 -10.28 -2.53 -15.94
CA PHE A 164 -10.17 -2.02 -14.57
C PHE A 164 -9.59 -3.10 -13.64
N GLY A 165 -8.89 -2.65 -12.60
CA GLY A 165 -8.40 -3.53 -11.54
C GLY A 165 -9.45 -3.70 -10.45
N VAL A 166 -9.68 -4.95 -10.02
CA VAL A 166 -10.61 -5.26 -8.92
C VAL A 166 -9.94 -6.15 -7.88
N ARG A 167 -10.33 -5.98 -6.62
CA ARG A 167 -9.88 -6.76 -5.47
C ARG A 167 -11.01 -6.98 -4.47
N MET A 168 -11.04 -8.17 -3.88
CA MET A 168 -11.79 -8.42 -2.65
C MET A 168 -10.81 -8.47 -1.47
N PRO A 169 -10.71 -7.44 -0.61
CA PRO A 169 -9.71 -7.38 0.46
C PRO A 169 -9.98 -8.44 1.53
N LEU A 170 -8.92 -9.01 2.13
CA LEU A 170 -9.08 -9.98 3.24
C LEU A 170 -9.61 -9.33 4.51
N SER A 171 -9.31 -8.04 4.74
CA SER A 171 -9.76 -7.32 5.93
C SER A 171 -11.29 -7.40 6.08
N PRO A 172 -11.80 -8.03 7.16
CA PRO A 172 -13.24 -8.10 7.42
C PRO A 172 -13.85 -6.71 7.59
N LEU A 173 -13.14 -5.79 8.24
CA LEU A 173 -13.55 -4.40 8.41
C LEU A 173 -13.69 -3.67 7.07
N ALA A 174 -12.73 -3.83 6.15
CA ALA A 174 -12.83 -3.23 4.82
C ALA A 174 -14.03 -3.77 4.05
N ARG A 175 -14.26 -5.09 4.09
CA ARG A 175 -15.43 -5.72 3.46
C ARG A 175 -16.74 -5.26 4.12
N LEU A 176 -16.76 -5.13 5.45
CA LEU A 176 -17.91 -4.60 6.19
C LEU A 176 -18.23 -3.17 5.76
N LEU A 177 -17.24 -2.28 5.68
CA LEU A 177 -17.44 -0.91 5.21
C LEU A 177 -18.04 -0.87 3.79
N ILE A 178 -17.47 -1.65 2.86
CA ILE A 178 -17.96 -1.76 1.48
C ILE A 178 -19.40 -2.30 1.44
N HIS A 179 -19.70 -3.30 2.28
CA HIS A 179 -21.02 -3.90 2.42
C HIS A 179 -22.05 -2.89 2.94
N VAL A 180 -21.75 -2.18 4.03
CA VAL A 180 -22.65 -1.19 4.65
C VAL A 180 -22.87 0.02 3.75
N ALA A 181 -21.83 0.44 3.02
CA ALA A 181 -21.96 1.48 2.02
C ALA A 181 -22.82 1.03 0.82
N ASP A 182 -22.93 -0.28 0.55
CA ASP A 182 -23.48 -0.87 -0.67
C ASP A 182 -22.96 -0.15 -1.92
N ARG A 183 -21.65 0.10 -1.93
CA ARG A 183 -20.94 0.76 -3.02
C ARG A 183 -19.58 0.11 -3.23
N PRO A 184 -19.20 -0.18 -4.48
CA PRO A 184 -17.84 -0.55 -4.80
C PRO A 184 -16.93 0.66 -4.56
N LEU A 185 -15.78 0.46 -3.92
CA LEU A 185 -14.91 1.56 -3.53
C LEU A 185 -13.67 1.63 -4.40
N ALA A 186 -13.47 2.74 -5.10
CA ALA A 186 -12.18 3.04 -5.72
C ALA A 186 -11.24 3.45 -4.59
N ALA A 187 -10.15 2.71 -4.37
CA ALA A 187 -9.27 2.95 -3.23
C ALA A 187 -7.79 2.70 -3.57
N PRO A 188 -7.01 3.75 -3.92
CA PRO A 188 -5.55 3.69 -3.86
C PRO A 188 -5.07 3.76 -2.41
N SER A 189 -3.75 3.64 -2.19
CA SER A 189 -3.13 3.85 -0.88
C SER A 189 -3.43 5.26 -0.32
N ALA A 190 -3.58 5.42 0.99
CA ALA A 190 -4.02 6.67 1.63
C ALA A 190 -2.91 7.69 1.96
N ASN A 191 -1.91 7.81 1.09
CA ASN A 191 -0.80 8.78 1.22
C ASN A 191 -0.93 9.96 0.25
N ALA A 192 -0.21 11.05 0.50
CA ALA A 192 0.02 12.04 -0.57
C ALA A 192 0.81 11.38 -1.70
N SER A 193 0.61 11.82 -2.95
CA SER A 193 1.32 11.25 -4.11
C SER A 193 2.84 11.21 -3.88
N THR A 194 3.51 10.22 -4.48
CA THR A 194 4.95 9.90 -4.35
C THR A 194 5.47 9.42 -2.99
N LYS A 195 4.83 9.80 -1.87
CA LYS A 195 5.26 9.36 -0.53
C LYS A 195 5.13 7.83 -0.31
N PRO A 196 5.85 7.25 0.68
CA PRO A 196 5.65 5.86 1.13
C PRO A 196 4.17 5.55 1.42
N SER A 197 3.73 4.32 1.21
CA SER A 197 2.34 3.97 1.51
C SER A 197 2.08 3.97 3.03
N PRO A 198 0.85 4.27 3.49
CA PRO A 198 0.54 4.31 4.91
C PRO A 198 0.15 2.93 5.43
N THR A 199 0.78 2.50 6.52
CA THR A 199 0.48 1.23 7.21
C THR A 199 -0.17 1.43 8.57
N ALA A 200 -0.51 2.67 8.94
CA ALA A 200 -1.12 3.06 10.21
C ALA A 200 -1.94 4.35 10.02
N ALA A 201 -2.91 4.63 10.90
CA ALA A 201 -3.79 5.77 10.79
C ALA A 201 -3.04 7.12 10.90
N GLU A 202 -1.99 7.17 11.72
CA GLU A 202 -1.13 8.33 11.91
C GLU A 202 -0.39 8.69 10.62
N HIS A 203 0.04 7.69 9.84
CA HIS A 203 0.65 7.92 8.53
C HIS A 203 -0.33 8.59 7.56
N VAL A 204 -1.61 8.19 7.62
CA VAL A 204 -2.68 8.81 6.83
C VAL A 204 -2.92 10.24 7.29
N PHE A 205 -3.06 10.44 8.60
CA PHE A 205 -3.30 11.76 9.19
C PHE A 205 -2.18 12.74 8.84
N HIS A 206 -0.92 12.33 8.99
CA HIS A 206 0.24 13.15 8.63
C HIS A 206 0.18 13.66 7.18
N ASP A 207 -0.26 12.82 6.25
CA ASP A 207 -0.28 13.15 4.82
C ASP A 207 -1.55 13.87 4.35
N LEU A 208 -2.71 13.53 4.92
CA LEU A 208 -4.02 13.88 4.39
C LEU A 208 -4.88 14.72 5.34
N GLN A 209 -4.37 15.10 6.52
CA GLN A 209 -5.06 16.03 7.40
C GLN A 209 -5.53 17.29 6.64
N ASN A 210 -6.75 17.72 6.93
CA ASN A 210 -7.45 18.84 6.28
C ASN A 210 -7.75 18.64 4.78
N ARG A 211 -7.53 17.43 4.24
CA ARG A 211 -7.90 17.05 2.87
C ARG A 211 -9.01 16.01 2.81
N ILE A 212 -9.25 15.32 3.93
CA ILE A 212 -10.28 14.27 4.10
C ILE A 212 -10.99 14.49 5.43
N GLU A 213 -12.23 14.05 5.54
CA GLU A 213 -13.04 14.25 6.75
C GLU A 213 -12.77 13.19 7.83
N LEU A 214 -12.58 11.93 7.41
CA LEU A 214 -12.58 10.78 8.31
C LEU A 214 -11.49 9.77 7.98
N ILE A 215 -10.81 9.31 9.03
CA ILE A 215 -9.89 8.17 9.04
C ILE A 215 -10.45 7.13 10.01
N LEU A 216 -10.74 5.93 9.51
CA LEU A 216 -11.03 4.77 10.34
C LEU A 216 -9.69 4.17 10.79
N ASP A 217 -9.44 4.14 12.09
CA ASP A 217 -8.24 3.57 12.70
C ASP A 217 -8.48 2.14 13.17
N GLY A 218 -7.97 1.17 12.40
CA GLY A 218 -7.99 -0.25 12.75
C GLY A 218 -6.64 -0.76 13.29
N GLY A 219 -5.70 0.12 13.62
CA GLY A 219 -4.33 -0.25 13.98
C GLY A 219 -3.42 -0.52 12.77
N PRO A 220 -2.22 -1.08 13.00
CA PRO A 220 -1.23 -1.31 11.96
C PRO A 220 -1.62 -2.42 10.97
N CYS A 221 -1.25 -2.27 9.70
CA CYS A 221 -1.49 -3.28 8.66
C CYS A 221 -0.62 -4.54 8.86
N GLY A 222 -1.17 -5.70 8.48
CA GLY A 222 -0.49 -7.01 8.67
C GLY A 222 0.63 -7.31 7.68
N VAL A 223 0.43 -6.98 6.39
CA VAL A 223 1.37 -7.31 5.29
C VAL A 223 2.37 -6.18 5.03
N GLY A 224 1.93 -4.93 4.99
CA GLY A 224 2.79 -3.74 4.83
C GLY A 224 3.23 -3.42 3.40
N VAL A 225 2.93 -4.27 2.42
CA VAL A 225 3.06 -3.97 0.98
C VAL A 225 1.72 -4.11 0.27
N GLU A 226 1.54 -3.45 -0.88
CA GLU A 226 0.29 -3.49 -1.65
C GLU A 226 0.00 -4.87 -2.27
N SER A 227 -1.22 -5.04 -2.78
CA SER A 227 -1.64 -6.25 -3.49
C SER A 227 -0.80 -6.55 -4.73
N THR A 228 -0.62 -7.85 -5.02
CA THR A 228 -0.13 -8.32 -6.32
C THR A 228 -1.18 -8.00 -7.37
N VAL A 229 -0.77 -7.40 -8.49
CA VAL A 229 -1.67 -7.08 -9.61
C VAL A 229 -1.33 -7.99 -10.78
N VAL A 230 -2.31 -8.74 -11.25
CA VAL A 230 -2.14 -9.70 -12.34
C VAL A 230 -3.05 -9.41 -13.52
N ASP A 231 -2.55 -9.72 -14.71
CA ASP A 231 -3.24 -9.63 -15.98
C ASP A 231 -3.32 -11.02 -16.61
N GLY A 232 -4.47 -11.65 -16.47
CA GLY A 232 -4.84 -12.90 -17.17
C GLY A 232 -5.53 -12.66 -18.51
N LEU A 233 -5.68 -11.40 -18.96
CA LEU A 233 -6.20 -11.08 -20.29
C LEU A 233 -5.12 -11.18 -21.38
N SER A 234 -3.84 -11.14 -20.98
CA SER A 234 -2.70 -11.41 -21.84
C SER A 234 -2.41 -12.91 -21.94
N ASN A 235 -1.81 -13.31 -23.05
CA ASN A 235 -1.26 -14.66 -23.22
C ASN A 235 0.23 -14.58 -23.60
N PRO A 236 1.17 -15.04 -22.74
CA PRO A 236 0.94 -15.61 -21.41
C PRO A 236 0.41 -14.58 -20.38
N PRO A 237 -0.22 -15.03 -19.28
CA PRO A 237 -0.59 -14.14 -18.17
C PRO A 237 0.63 -13.42 -17.59
N SER A 238 0.41 -12.26 -16.97
CA SER A 238 1.51 -11.46 -16.43
C SER A 238 1.25 -10.84 -15.06
N ILE A 239 2.32 -10.64 -14.29
CA ILE A 239 2.34 -9.87 -13.05
C ILE A 239 2.71 -8.43 -13.40
N LEU A 240 1.78 -7.50 -13.21
CA LEU A 240 1.98 -6.07 -13.44
C LEU A 240 2.59 -5.37 -12.22
N ARG A 241 2.36 -5.90 -11.02
CA ARG A 241 2.94 -5.40 -9.77
C ARG A 241 3.14 -6.53 -8.78
N PRO A 242 4.36 -6.72 -8.22
CA PRO A 242 4.58 -7.68 -7.15
C PRO A 242 4.00 -7.15 -5.83
N GLY A 243 3.48 -8.05 -5.00
CA GLY A 243 2.79 -7.72 -3.76
C GLY A 243 2.63 -8.94 -2.86
N GLY A 244 1.51 -9.01 -2.12
CA GLY A 244 1.27 -10.06 -1.12
C GLY A 244 1.08 -11.50 -1.63
N VAL A 245 0.93 -11.72 -2.94
CA VAL A 245 0.88 -13.06 -3.55
C VAL A 245 2.08 -13.28 -4.47
N GLY A 246 2.79 -14.40 -4.30
CA GLY A 246 4.04 -14.69 -4.98
C GLY A 246 3.94 -15.27 -6.39
N LEU A 247 5.02 -15.11 -7.16
CA LEU A 247 5.18 -15.71 -8.49
C LEU A 247 5.02 -17.23 -8.46
N GLU A 248 5.74 -17.90 -7.55
CA GLU A 248 5.70 -19.36 -7.45
C GLU A 248 4.32 -19.86 -7.00
N GLU A 249 3.63 -19.13 -6.11
CA GLU A 249 2.27 -19.46 -5.73
C GLU A 249 1.30 -19.35 -6.91
N LEU A 250 1.43 -18.30 -7.74
CA LEU A 250 0.63 -18.14 -8.96
C LEU A 250 0.89 -19.29 -9.94
N ARG A 251 2.15 -19.71 -10.13
CA ARG A 251 2.51 -20.82 -11.03
C ARG A 251 1.92 -22.17 -10.65
N THR A 252 1.55 -22.36 -9.39
CA THR A 252 0.85 -23.58 -8.96
C THR A 252 -0.64 -23.61 -9.34
N CYS A 253 -1.18 -22.52 -9.87
CA CYS A 253 -2.58 -22.42 -10.27
C CYS A 253 -2.76 -22.80 -11.74
N PRO A 254 -3.80 -23.59 -12.10
CA PRO A 254 -4.08 -23.95 -13.48
C PRO A 254 -4.15 -22.74 -14.43
N GLY A 255 -3.42 -22.79 -15.55
CA GLY A 255 -3.35 -21.72 -16.55
C GLY A 255 -2.34 -20.60 -16.25
N TRP A 256 -1.76 -20.59 -15.06
CA TRP A 256 -0.77 -19.59 -14.61
C TRP A 256 0.66 -20.13 -14.54
N GLU A 257 0.90 -21.35 -15.01
CA GLU A 257 2.20 -22.04 -14.95
C GLU A 257 3.31 -21.25 -15.66
N ASN A 258 2.94 -20.53 -16.73
CA ASN A 258 3.84 -19.72 -17.56
C ASN A 258 3.73 -18.22 -17.29
N VAL A 259 3.19 -17.80 -16.15
CA VAL A 259 3.04 -16.38 -15.83
C VAL A 259 4.38 -15.64 -15.87
N GLN A 260 4.39 -14.47 -16.49
CA GLN A 260 5.57 -13.65 -16.69
C GLN A 260 5.59 -12.40 -15.80
N LEU A 261 6.78 -11.87 -15.53
CA LEU A 261 6.93 -10.58 -14.85
C LEU A 261 6.88 -9.48 -15.92
N ALA A 262 5.85 -8.64 -15.87
CA ALA A 262 5.68 -7.51 -16.80
C ALA A 262 6.04 -6.17 -16.17
N TYR A 263 6.66 -6.17 -14.98
CA TYR A 263 7.24 -4.98 -14.35
C TYR A 263 8.74 -4.92 -14.55
N HIS A 264 9.25 -3.70 -14.65
CA HIS A 264 10.68 -3.43 -14.55
C HIS A 264 10.99 -2.78 -13.19
N ASP A 265 12.18 -3.03 -12.67
CA ASP A 265 12.64 -2.45 -11.41
C ASP A 265 13.05 -0.97 -11.54
N GLY A 266 13.10 -0.45 -12.77
CA GLY A 266 13.28 0.97 -13.07
C GLY A 266 11.97 1.73 -13.30
N THR A 267 12.05 3.06 -13.38
CA THR A 267 10.94 3.89 -13.86
C THR A 267 10.69 3.61 -15.34
N TYR A 268 9.44 3.33 -15.74
CA TYR A 268 9.08 3.24 -17.15
C TYR A 268 9.42 4.55 -17.88
N ASP A 269 9.72 4.41 -19.17
CA ASP A 269 9.86 5.56 -20.06
C ASP A 269 8.55 6.38 -20.03
N VAL A 270 8.66 7.72 -20.00
CA VAL A 270 7.55 8.67 -19.72
C VAL A 270 6.34 8.50 -20.66
N LYS A 271 6.52 7.81 -21.79
CA LYS A 271 5.55 7.65 -22.87
C LYS A 271 4.55 6.49 -22.71
N GLU A 272 4.76 5.54 -21.81
CA GLU A 272 3.82 4.41 -21.66
C GLU A 272 2.64 4.73 -20.72
N VAL A 273 1.44 4.29 -21.11
CA VAL A 273 0.21 4.45 -20.30
C VAL A 273 0.16 3.32 -19.26
N PRO A 274 0.08 3.62 -17.95
CA PRO A 274 0.12 2.59 -16.92
C PRO A 274 -1.18 1.79 -16.90
N ARG A 275 -1.08 0.46 -17.07
CA ARG A 275 -2.24 -0.45 -17.00
C ARG A 275 -2.71 -0.73 -15.58
N ALA A 276 -1.83 -0.51 -14.60
CA ALA A 276 -2.09 -0.72 -13.19
C ALA A 276 -1.38 0.34 -12.31
N PRO A 277 -1.85 0.58 -11.07
CA PRO A 277 -1.18 1.49 -10.16
C PRO A 277 0.23 1.03 -9.81
N GLY A 278 1.18 1.97 -9.71
CA GLY A 278 2.54 1.69 -9.25
C GLY A 278 3.54 1.36 -10.36
N MET A 279 3.17 1.55 -11.64
CA MET A 279 4.05 1.30 -12.79
C MET A 279 4.88 2.53 -13.19
N LYS A 280 4.25 3.65 -13.56
CA LYS A 280 4.92 4.77 -14.27
C LYS A 280 5.72 5.73 -13.39
N TYR A 281 5.18 6.15 -12.26
CA TYR A 281 5.74 7.25 -11.47
C TYR A 281 6.75 6.78 -10.44
N ARG A 282 7.64 7.68 -10.00
CA ARG A 282 8.44 7.45 -8.79
C ARG A 282 7.47 7.33 -7.61
N HIS A 283 7.42 6.12 -7.05
CA HIS A 283 6.52 5.76 -5.97
C HIS A 283 7.35 5.37 -4.75
N TYR A 284 6.78 5.60 -3.58
CA TYR A 284 7.35 5.20 -2.29
C TYR A 284 8.62 5.94 -1.87
N SER A 285 8.89 7.09 -2.48
CA SER A 285 10.10 7.84 -2.20
C SER A 285 9.88 8.80 -1.03
N PRO A 286 10.65 8.66 0.06
CA PRO A 286 10.75 9.68 1.08
C PRO A 286 11.37 10.98 0.52
N LYS A 287 11.33 12.07 1.29
CA LYS A 287 12.04 13.31 0.94
C LYS A 287 13.55 13.09 0.94
N ALA A 288 14.04 12.30 1.89
CA ALA A 288 15.45 11.95 2.00
C ALA A 288 15.95 11.14 0.79
N ARG A 289 17.25 11.28 0.46
CA ARG A 289 17.86 10.45 -0.59
C ARG A 289 17.96 9.00 -0.12
N VAL A 290 17.30 8.07 -0.80
CA VAL A 290 17.43 6.64 -0.50
C VAL A 290 18.56 6.01 -1.31
N VAL A 291 19.47 5.30 -0.63
CA VAL A 291 20.55 4.50 -1.18
C VAL A 291 20.32 3.04 -0.79
N LEU A 292 20.10 2.19 -1.79
CA LEU A 292 19.89 0.75 -1.59
C LEU A 292 21.20 0.00 -1.79
N PHE A 293 21.56 -0.88 -0.86
CA PHE A 293 22.58 -1.90 -1.06
C PHE A 293 21.91 -3.25 -1.29
N GLU A 294 22.13 -3.83 -2.46
CA GLU A 294 21.58 -5.14 -2.84
C GLU A 294 22.06 -6.23 -1.88
N ALA A 295 21.22 -7.25 -1.70
CA ALA A 295 21.54 -8.37 -0.83
C ALA A 295 22.85 -9.06 -1.24
N GLY A 296 23.61 -9.48 -0.23
CA GLY A 296 24.95 -10.07 -0.41
C GLY A 296 26.08 -9.05 -0.57
N SER A 297 25.79 -7.75 -0.46
CA SER A 297 26.85 -6.73 -0.39
C SER A 297 27.66 -6.87 0.91
N ASN A 298 28.97 -6.61 0.84
CA ASN A 298 29.88 -6.78 1.98
C ASN A 298 29.68 -5.66 3.03
N PRO A 299 29.28 -5.97 4.28
CA PRO A 299 29.01 -4.95 5.30
C PRO A 299 30.17 -3.98 5.57
N GLN A 300 31.42 -4.45 5.51
CA GLN A 300 32.60 -3.60 5.73
C GLN A 300 32.81 -2.62 4.57
N ALA A 301 32.57 -3.05 3.33
CA ALA A 301 32.65 -2.19 2.16
C ALA A 301 31.56 -1.10 2.19
N ILE A 302 30.36 -1.48 2.64
CA ILE A 302 29.23 -0.57 2.86
C ILE A 302 29.58 0.45 3.96
N ALA A 303 30.07 0.00 5.12
CA ALA A 303 30.47 0.88 6.22
C ALA A 303 31.53 1.91 5.75
N ASN A 304 32.50 1.48 4.94
CA ASN A 304 33.50 2.37 4.36
C ASN A 304 32.90 3.35 3.33
N HIS A 305 31.88 2.95 2.58
CA HIS A 305 31.14 3.85 1.70
C HIS A 305 30.39 4.91 2.52
N VAL A 306 29.62 4.51 3.53
CA VAL A 306 28.87 5.43 4.39
C VAL A 306 29.81 6.38 5.15
N LYS A 307 30.96 5.89 5.67
CA LYS A 307 31.97 6.76 6.32
C LYS A 307 32.53 7.81 5.36
N ARG A 308 32.76 7.46 4.09
CA ARG A 308 33.22 8.42 3.06
C ARG A 308 32.15 9.46 2.77
N ASP A 309 30.89 9.04 2.59
CA ASP A 309 29.77 9.96 2.38
C ASP A 309 29.59 10.94 3.56
N LEU A 310 29.76 10.47 4.81
CA LEU A 310 29.70 11.32 6.01
C LEU A 310 30.86 12.32 6.11
N GLN A 311 32.03 11.97 5.57
CA GLN A 311 33.22 12.83 5.54
C GLN A 311 33.14 13.87 4.41
N ASP A 312 32.47 13.52 3.31
CA ASP A 312 32.35 14.39 2.16
C ASP A 312 31.39 15.55 2.44
N THR A 313 31.98 16.74 2.67
CA THR A 313 31.23 17.97 2.90
C THR A 313 30.36 18.38 1.71
N ALA A 314 30.63 17.88 0.49
CA ALA A 314 29.82 18.13 -0.70
C ALA A 314 28.55 17.26 -0.75
N VAL A 315 28.55 16.08 -0.11
CA VAL A 315 27.34 15.26 0.07
C VAL A 315 26.41 15.90 1.08
N GLY A 316 26.95 16.69 2.02
CA GLY A 316 26.16 17.56 2.90
C GLY A 316 25.29 16.82 3.92
N ALA A 317 25.46 15.51 4.10
CA ALA A 317 24.69 14.73 5.06
C ALA A 317 25.12 15.08 6.50
N HIS A 318 24.27 15.79 7.22
CA HIS A 318 24.41 16.08 8.64
C HIS A 318 23.74 15.01 9.50
N SER A 319 22.73 14.36 8.92
CA SER A 319 21.95 13.31 9.54
C SER A 319 21.69 12.18 8.53
N ILE A 320 21.82 10.93 8.98
CA ILE A 320 21.57 9.76 8.14
C ILE A 320 20.62 8.77 8.82
N GLY A 321 19.86 8.05 7.99
CA GLY A 321 19.05 6.91 8.40
C GLY A 321 19.70 5.60 7.99
N LEU A 322 19.70 4.61 8.89
CA LEU A 322 20.08 3.23 8.62
C LEU A 322 18.84 2.35 8.79
N VAL A 323 18.41 1.71 7.71
CA VAL A 323 17.30 0.74 7.72
C VAL A 323 17.89 -0.65 7.50
N ARG A 324 18.01 -1.40 8.60
CA ARG A 324 18.65 -2.72 8.65
C ARG A 324 17.62 -3.84 8.58
N THR A 325 18.02 -4.96 7.98
CA THR A 325 17.19 -6.16 7.79
C THR A 325 17.92 -7.39 8.35
N GLN A 326 18.74 -8.07 7.55
CA GLN A 326 19.24 -9.41 7.86
C GLN A 326 20.69 -9.45 8.36
N THR A 327 21.60 -8.73 7.71
CA THR A 327 23.05 -8.88 7.86
C THR A 327 23.73 -7.68 8.48
N TRP A 328 23.11 -6.49 8.46
CA TRP A 328 23.72 -5.31 9.06
C TRP A 328 23.58 -5.32 10.57
N GLU A 329 24.72 -5.28 11.25
CA GLU A 329 24.82 -5.04 12.69
C GLU A 329 24.37 -3.62 13.06
N ARG A 330 24.03 -3.42 14.33
CA ARG A 330 23.59 -2.11 14.82
C ARG A 330 24.65 -1.05 14.55
N GLY A 331 24.24 0.05 13.92
CA GLY A 331 25.10 1.15 13.55
C GLY A 331 26.05 0.87 12.39
N LEU A 332 25.90 -0.25 11.66
CA LEU A 332 26.66 -0.56 10.44
C LEU A 332 28.19 -0.42 10.61
N GLN A 333 28.71 -0.79 11.78
CA GLN A 333 30.15 -0.69 12.11
C GLN A 333 30.72 0.73 11.94
N LEU A 334 29.87 1.75 12.03
CA LEU A 334 30.29 3.16 12.03
C LEU A 334 31.08 3.49 13.30
N LEU A 335 30.73 2.83 14.41
CA LEU A 335 31.39 2.87 15.71
C LEU A 335 31.54 1.45 16.28
N PRO A 336 32.43 1.22 17.25
CA PRO A 336 32.41 0.01 18.07
C PRO A 336 31.02 -0.20 18.69
N GLU A 337 30.55 -1.44 18.73
CA GLU A 337 29.20 -1.78 19.21
C GLU A 337 28.94 -1.27 20.63
N GLU A 338 29.91 -1.42 21.54
CA GLU A 338 29.85 -0.92 22.92
C GLU A 338 29.60 0.60 23.01
N ASP A 339 30.16 1.37 22.07
CA ASP A 339 29.98 2.82 22.02
C ASP A 339 28.59 3.19 21.50
N VAL A 340 28.07 2.42 20.53
CA VAL A 340 26.69 2.59 20.05
C VAL A 340 25.72 2.27 21.17
N GLU A 341 25.88 1.15 21.87
CA GLU A 341 24.99 0.77 22.98
C GLU A 341 24.99 1.79 24.12
N ARG A 342 26.16 2.34 24.47
CA ARG A 342 26.28 3.35 25.52
C ARG A 342 25.64 4.69 25.16
N THR A 343 25.63 5.04 23.87
CA THR A 343 25.19 6.38 23.41
C THR A 343 23.82 6.39 22.74
N ALA A 344 23.33 5.23 22.31
CA ALA A 344 22.05 5.08 21.64
C ALA A 344 20.88 5.46 22.56
N LYS A 345 20.03 6.36 22.06
CA LYS A 345 18.79 6.77 22.72
C LYS A 345 17.61 6.25 21.92
N ALA A 346 16.71 5.53 22.59
CA ALA A 346 15.47 5.08 21.97
C ALA A 346 14.58 6.28 21.62
N ILE A 347 13.98 6.23 20.43
CA ILE A 347 13.05 7.25 19.95
C ILE A 347 11.66 6.63 19.86
N PRO A 348 10.64 7.24 20.51
CA PRO A 348 9.25 6.86 20.27
C PRO A 348 8.88 7.00 18.79
N SER A 349 8.46 5.91 18.17
CA SER A 349 8.09 5.82 16.76
C SER A 349 7.14 4.65 16.53
N LEU A 350 6.41 4.69 15.42
CA LEU A 350 5.65 3.53 14.91
C LEU A 350 6.55 2.39 14.42
N VAL A 351 7.84 2.68 14.25
CA VAL A 351 8.87 1.70 13.92
C VAL A 351 9.51 1.19 15.19
N ASN A 352 9.48 -0.12 15.37
CA ASN A 352 10.14 -0.76 16.51
C ASN A 352 11.65 -0.50 16.48
N ASN A 353 12.23 -0.33 17.68
CA ASN A 353 13.68 -0.25 17.88
C ASN A 353 14.39 0.89 17.12
N LEU A 354 13.70 2.01 16.85
CA LEU A 354 14.36 3.21 16.34
C LEU A 354 15.23 3.83 17.43
N VAL A 355 16.52 3.97 17.15
CA VAL A 355 17.49 4.58 18.06
C VAL A 355 18.26 5.70 17.37
N GLN A 356 18.74 6.66 18.15
CA GLN A 356 19.61 7.74 17.69
C GLN A 356 20.93 7.73 18.45
N PHE A 357 22.03 7.90 17.72
CA PHE A 357 23.37 8.11 18.25
C PHE A 357 24.15 9.07 17.33
N ALA A 358 25.35 9.46 17.76
CA ALA A 358 26.18 10.39 17.01
C ALA A 358 27.52 9.74 16.64
N VAL A 359 27.96 9.94 15.39
CA VAL A 359 29.26 9.48 14.90
C VAL A 359 30.18 10.69 14.74
N PRO A 360 31.38 10.70 15.36
CA PRO A 360 32.33 11.79 15.23
C PRO A 360 33.00 11.74 13.84
N VAL A 361 32.72 12.73 12.99
CA VAL A 361 33.30 12.80 11.64
C VAL A 361 33.82 14.21 11.37
N GLY A 362 35.10 14.33 11.01
CA GLY A 362 35.70 15.63 10.65
C GLY A 362 35.61 16.71 11.75
N GLY A 363 35.61 16.30 13.03
CA GLY A 363 35.54 17.21 14.17
C GLY A 363 34.14 17.70 14.55
N LYS A 364 33.08 17.25 13.88
CA LYS A 364 31.68 17.51 14.27
C LYS A 364 30.90 16.18 14.41
N PRO A 365 30.02 16.05 15.40
CA PRO A 365 29.13 14.89 15.47
C PRO A 365 28.11 14.93 14.32
N LYS A 366 27.90 13.78 13.69
CA LYS A 366 26.86 13.55 12.69
C LYS A 366 25.80 12.63 13.30
N GLU A 367 24.53 12.96 13.11
CA GLU A 367 23.44 12.18 13.72
C GLU A 367 23.11 10.95 12.88
N VAL A 368 22.89 9.82 13.55
CA VAL A 368 22.50 8.56 12.93
C VAL A 368 21.23 8.06 13.58
N PHE A 369 20.23 7.78 12.75
CA PHE A 369 18.98 7.14 13.13
C PHE A 369 19.00 5.70 12.61
N ASP A 370 18.98 4.73 13.51
CA ASP A 370 19.07 3.31 13.16
C ASP A 370 17.77 2.60 13.54
N CYS A 371 17.17 1.87 12.59
CA CYS A 371 16.09 0.95 12.87
C CYS A 371 16.40 -0.43 12.28
N HIS A 372 16.01 -1.47 13.04
CA HIS A 372 16.05 -2.86 12.60
C HIS A 372 14.63 -3.34 12.31
N LEU A 373 14.37 -3.71 11.05
CA LEU A 373 13.05 -4.17 10.63
C LEU A 373 12.77 -5.63 10.96
N GLY A 374 13.78 -6.38 11.43
CA GLY A 374 13.70 -7.82 11.65
C GLY A 374 14.41 -8.62 10.56
N SER A 375 14.66 -9.90 10.84
CA SER A 375 15.34 -10.83 9.94
C SER A 375 14.39 -11.59 9.00
N ASP A 376 13.12 -11.73 9.38
CA ASP A 376 12.07 -12.31 8.53
C ASP A 376 11.59 -11.26 7.51
N VAL A 377 11.48 -11.67 6.25
CA VAL A 377 10.97 -10.85 5.14
C VAL A 377 9.58 -10.28 5.45
N LYS A 378 8.74 -11.00 6.22
CA LYS A 378 7.42 -10.51 6.66
C LYS A 378 7.53 -9.30 7.58
N ASP A 379 8.49 -9.30 8.49
CA ASP A 379 8.72 -8.17 9.38
C ASP A 379 9.29 -6.97 8.61
N VAL A 380 10.19 -7.24 7.66
CA VAL A 380 10.70 -6.22 6.73
C VAL A 380 9.57 -5.59 5.92
N ALA A 381 8.68 -6.39 5.32
CA ALA A 381 7.56 -5.90 4.55
C ALA A 381 6.61 -5.03 5.39
N ARG A 382 6.31 -5.46 6.63
CA ARG A 382 5.45 -4.74 7.57
C ARG A 382 6.06 -3.40 8.01
N GLY A 383 7.36 -3.39 8.27
CA GLY A 383 8.07 -2.24 8.81
C GLY A 383 8.61 -1.27 7.77
N LEU A 384 8.76 -1.68 6.50
CA LEU A 384 9.47 -0.91 5.47
C LEU A 384 8.96 0.53 5.33
N PHE A 385 7.66 0.70 5.07
CA PHE A 385 7.13 2.04 4.86
C PHE A 385 7.12 2.88 6.14
N ALA A 386 6.91 2.25 7.30
CA ALA A 386 7.00 2.93 8.58
C ALA A 386 8.44 3.44 8.80
N ALA A 387 9.47 2.63 8.50
CA ALA A 387 10.87 3.05 8.57
C ALA A 387 11.16 4.24 7.67
N LEU A 388 10.79 4.17 6.38
CA LEU A 388 11.01 5.29 5.46
C LEU A 388 10.31 6.57 5.93
N ARG A 389 9.11 6.46 6.52
CA ARG A 389 8.38 7.60 7.09
C ARG A 389 9.02 8.15 8.36
N ALA A 390 9.45 7.27 9.26
CA ALA A 390 10.15 7.67 10.48
C ALA A 390 11.44 8.44 10.15
N MET A 391 12.17 8.01 9.11
CA MET A 391 13.36 8.73 8.65
C MET A 391 13.02 10.13 8.09
N ASP A 392 11.91 10.26 7.34
CA ASP A 392 11.41 11.55 6.87
C ASP A 392 10.97 12.49 8.02
N GLU A 393 10.36 11.93 9.08
CA GLU A 393 9.98 12.69 10.28
C GLU A 393 11.19 13.20 11.07
N LYS A 394 12.34 12.52 10.96
CA LYS A 394 13.61 12.96 11.52
C LYS A 394 14.42 13.84 10.59
N GLU A 395 13.86 14.17 9.42
CA GLU A 395 14.46 15.05 8.42
C GLU A 395 15.87 14.61 8.02
N VAL A 396 16.11 13.28 7.95
CA VAL A 396 17.44 12.77 7.57
C VAL A 396 17.78 13.15 6.13
N ASP A 397 19.06 13.41 5.86
CA ASP A 397 19.50 13.81 4.52
C ASP A 397 19.55 12.59 3.57
N VAL A 398 20.04 11.45 4.08
CA VAL A 398 20.25 10.21 3.32
C VAL A 398 19.79 9.01 4.14
N ILE A 399 19.06 8.09 3.51
CA ILE A 399 18.67 6.81 4.09
C ILE A 399 19.46 5.71 3.37
N TYR A 400 20.27 4.98 4.10
CA TYR A 400 20.93 3.76 3.63
C TYR A 400 20.08 2.56 4.03
N VAL A 401 19.69 1.75 3.05
CA VAL A 401 18.80 0.61 3.26
C VAL A 401 19.49 -0.69 2.84
N GLU A 402 19.40 -1.67 3.73
CA GLU A 402 19.84 -3.03 3.47
C GLU A 402 18.79 -3.80 2.64
N GLY A 403 19.19 -4.29 1.47
CA GLY A 403 18.37 -5.17 0.65
C GLY A 403 18.20 -6.56 1.26
N VAL A 404 17.07 -7.20 0.96
CA VAL A 404 16.74 -8.56 1.40
C VAL A 404 17.02 -9.58 0.31
N LEU A 405 17.38 -10.80 0.71
CA LEU A 405 17.56 -11.90 -0.24
C LEU A 405 16.25 -12.21 -0.97
N ASP A 406 16.32 -12.25 -2.29
CA ASP A 406 15.17 -12.48 -3.19
C ASP A 406 14.81 -13.98 -3.31
N THR A 407 14.85 -14.70 -2.18
CA THR A 407 14.53 -16.14 -2.13
C THR A 407 13.05 -16.38 -1.81
N GLU A 408 12.36 -15.38 -1.25
CA GLU A 408 10.95 -15.46 -0.89
C GLU A 408 10.12 -14.47 -1.70
N TYR A 409 8.87 -14.81 -1.99
CA TYR A 409 8.00 -13.97 -2.82
C TYR A 409 7.78 -12.56 -2.28
N LEU A 410 7.68 -12.44 -0.96
CA LEU A 410 7.48 -11.15 -0.30
C LEU A 410 8.75 -10.29 -0.40
N ALA A 411 9.92 -10.92 -0.57
CA ALA A 411 11.19 -10.22 -0.78
C ALA A 411 11.20 -9.53 -2.15
N ALA A 412 10.67 -10.17 -3.19
CA ALA A 412 10.50 -9.54 -4.50
C ALA A 412 9.61 -8.28 -4.43
N ALA A 413 8.53 -8.33 -3.63
CA ALA A 413 7.68 -7.17 -3.41
C ALA A 413 8.43 -6.04 -2.67
N VAL A 414 9.11 -6.36 -1.56
CA VAL A 414 9.94 -5.44 -0.78
C VAL A 414 11.03 -4.80 -1.64
N MET A 415 11.80 -5.61 -2.38
CA MET A 415 12.87 -5.15 -3.25
C MET A 415 12.34 -4.26 -4.38
N ASN A 416 11.18 -4.58 -4.95
CA ASN A 416 10.54 -3.70 -5.93
C ASN A 416 10.19 -2.32 -5.32
N ARG A 417 9.75 -2.25 -4.06
CA ARG A 417 9.48 -0.98 -3.37
C ARG A 417 10.78 -0.22 -3.08
N LEU A 418 11.80 -0.91 -2.60
CA LEU A 418 13.11 -0.32 -2.31
C LEU A 418 13.78 0.23 -3.56
N ARG A 419 13.82 -0.53 -4.66
CA ARG A 419 14.41 -0.10 -5.93
C ARG A 419 13.68 1.12 -6.52
N LYS A 420 12.35 1.19 -6.36
CA LYS A 420 11.55 2.36 -6.76
C LYS A 420 11.74 3.57 -5.85
N ALA A 421 11.98 3.36 -4.56
CA ALA A 421 12.25 4.42 -3.61
C ALA A 421 13.67 5.01 -3.81
N ALA A 422 14.64 4.14 -4.07
CA ALA A 422 16.06 4.44 -4.21
C ALA A 422 16.36 5.43 -5.35
N GLY A 423 17.20 6.43 -5.04
CA GLY A 423 17.83 7.27 -6.06
C GLY A 423 19.12 6.66 -6.60
N SER A 424 19.71 5.70 -5.88
CA SER A 424 20.92 4.98 -6.26
C SER A 424 20.93 3.59 -5.66
N THR A 425 21.41 2.60 -6.42
CA THR A 425 21.49 1.20 -6.00
C THR A 425 22.92 0.69 -6.20
N PHE A 426 23.46 0.04 -5.17
CA PHE A 426 24.82 -0.51 -5.17
C PHE A 426 24.81 -2.01 -4.88
N LYS A 427 25.78 -2.71 -5.46
CA LYS A 427 26.12 -4.09 -5.11
C LYS A 427 27.65 -4.15 -4.98
N VAL A 428 28.15 -4.19 -3.75
CA VAL A 428 29.58 -3.96 -3.41
C VAL A 428 30.18 -5.04 -2.53
#